data_AF-A0A8T4EEQ2-F1
#
_entry.id   AF-A0A8T4EEQ2-F1
#
_cell.length_a   1.000
_cell.length_b   1.000
_cell.length_c   1.000
_cell.angle_alpha   90.00
_cell.angle_beta   90.00
_cell.angle_gamma   90.00
#
_symmetry.space_group_name_H-M   'P 1'
#
loop_
_entity.id
_entity.type
_entity.pdbx_description
1 polymer ?
#
loop_
_entity_poly.entity_id
_entity_poly.type
_entity_poly.pdbx_seq_one_letter_code
_entity_poly.pdbx_strand_id
1 'polypeptide(L)'
;MAFDVIIGRAKKERERLGTKGAVFLGKQYVKMGQVTSLSNSIYLDVTQAHVVLVVGKRGSGKSYTMGVISEGVSDLPSEIKENLSVVLLDTMGIYWTMRYRNTTDEILLKEWGLEGKGLDIKIYTPTGYYKEYKEKGLPTDFPFSIRPNELDSVDWCLTFEIDQFSEMGVLIQKIISNLKEDGKNYSIDDIIKEITKEKGSQAHVKDAVSNLFISAKTWGLFDTKGTEIKDLVKGGQVTVLDMSAYATMAGGWGVKSLAIGLIAQKLFVERMIARKYEEYEDIHQAIHYFGEEKKKEQEFPMVWLVIDEAHEFLPAVGKTAATASLITILREGRQPGISLILATQQPGKIHSDVLTQADTVIAHRITAKIDVDALGTLMQSYMREGLVQQLDNLPGDKGSAIVFDDTNERMYPMKVRPRLTWHGGGAPSAIKEAKKGF
;
A
#
# COMPACT_ATOMS: atom_id res chain seq x y z
N MET A 1 -12.41 34.47 2.85
CA MET A 1 -11.36 33.86 1.99
C MET A 1 -11.37 32.37 2.28
N ALA A 2 -11.45 31.52 1.25
CA ALA A 2 -11.24 30.09 1.41
C ALA A 2 -9.82 29.85 1.93
N PHE A 3 -9.67 29.00 2.95
CA PHE A 3 -8.38 28.65 3.53
C PHE A 3 -8.10 27.19 3.19
N ASP A 4 -6.95 26.91 2.57
CA ASP A 4 -6.55 25.55 2.22
C ASP A 4 -6.22 24.75 3.48
N VAL A 5 -6.90 23.63 3.66
CA VAL A 5 -6.62 22.67 4.74
C VAL A 5 -5.53 21.72 4.25
N ILE A 6 -4.46 21.57 5.02
CA ILE A 6 -3.38 20.64 4.73
C ILE A 6 -3.27 19.65 5.88
N ILE A 7 -3.68 18.42 5.61
CA ILE A 7 -3.72 17.28 6.52
C ILE A 7 -2.30 16.73 6.70
N GLY A 8 -1.93 16.35 7.93
CA GLY A 8 -0.61 15.79 8.23
C GLY A 8 0.52 16.82 8.29
N ARG A 9 0.23 18.12 8.09
CA ARG A 9 1.24 19.19 8.13
C ARG A 9 1.05 20.09 9.35
N ALA A 10 2.09 20.18 10.17
CA ALA A 10 2.11 21.07 11.33
C ALA A 10 2.08 22.55 10.92
N LYS A 11 1.55 23.41 11.81
CA LYS A 11 1.39 24.86 11.55
C LYS A 11 2.66 25.56 11.04
N LYS A 12 3.80 25.31 11.69
CA LYS A 12 5.11 25.90 11.34
C LYS A 12 5.54 25.53 9.92
N GLU A 13 5.31 24.29 9.50
CA GLU A 13 5.68 23.83 8.17
C GLU A 13 4.71 24.32 7.11
N ARG A 14 3.41 24.43 7.44
CA ARG A 14 2.42 25.05 6.58
C ARG A 14 2.76 26.51 6.27
N GLU A 15 3.23 27.27 7.26
CA GLU A 15 3.69 28.65 7.06
C GLU A 15 4.91 28.73 6.14
N ARG A 16 5.79 27.72 6.16
CA ARG A 16 7.00 27.65 5.32
C ARG A 16 6.74 27.16 3.90
N LEU A 17 5.96 26.09 3.75
CA LEU A 17 5.81 25.35 2.49
C LEU A 17 4.51 25.66 1.77
N GLY A 18 3.50 26.24 2.44
CA GLY A 18 2.16 26.39 1.86
C GLY A 18 1.65 25.03 1.36
N THR A 19 1.18 24.97 0.11
CA THR A 19 0.73 23.75 -0.58
C THR A 19 1.86 23.00 -1.31
N LYS A 20 3.12 23.45 -1.23
CA LYS A 20 4.25 22.74 -1.85
C LYS A 20 4.36 21.33 -1.27
N GLY A 21 4.38 20.31 -2.14
CA GLY A 21 4.42 18.90 -1.74
C GLY A 21 3.14 18.42 -1.04
N ALA A 22 2.00 19.06 -1.30
CA ALA A 22 0.71 18.62 -0.78
C ALA A 22 -0.22 18.19 -1.93
N VAL A 23 -0.87 17.04 -1.78
CA VAL A 23 -1.74 16.40 -2.77
C VAL A 23 -3.18 16.83 -2.57
N PHE A 24 -3.82 17.40 -3.60
CA PHE A 24 -5.23 17.78 -3.54
C PHE A 24 -6.13 16.53 -3.44
N LEU A 25 -6.80 16.37 -2.29
CA LEU A 25 -7.71 15.24 -2.03
C LEU A 25 -9.15 15.56 -2.42
N GLY A 26 -9.58 16.81 -2.25
CA GLY A 26 -10.98 17.18 -2.43
C GLY A 26 -11.37 18.46 -1.73
N LYS A 27 -12.67 18.64 -1.46
CA LYS A 27 -13.21 19.85 -0.84
C LYS A 27 -13.97 19.54 0.44
N GLN A 28 -13.87 20.43 1.40
CA GLN A 28 -14.57 20.35 2.68
C GLN A 28 -16.07 20.58 2.48
N TYR A 29 -16.89 19.74 3.12
CA TYR A 29 -18.31 20.02 3.33
C TYR A 29 -18.49 21.08 4.42
N VAL A 30 -19.20 22.15 4.09
CA VAL A 30 -19.58 23.21 5.04
C VAL A 30 -21.09 23.31 5.06
N LYS A 31 -21.67 23.19 6.26
CA LYS A 31 -23.11 23.31 6.49
C LYS A 31 -23.44 24.76 6.87
N MET A 32 -24.28 25.39 6.06
CA MET A 32 -24.84 26.73 6.33
C MET A 32 -26.36 26.58 6.48
N GLY A 33 -26.82 26.48 7.73
CA GLY A 33 -28.22 26.17 8.02
C GLY A 33 -28.60 24.77 7.53
N GLN A 34 -29.52 24.70 6.56
CA GLN A 34 -29.96 23.45 5.93
C GLN A 34 -29.19 23.08 4.66
N VAL A 35 -28.32 23.96 4.16
CA VAL A 35 -27.57 23.74 2.91
C VAL A 35 -26.17 23.22 3.22
N THR A 36 -25.79 22.13 2.56
CA THR A 36 -24.42 21.62 2.57
C THR A 36 -23.74 22.00 1.27
N SER A 37 -22.60 22.69 1.35
CA SER A 37 -21.83 23.16 0.19
C SER A 37 -20.38 22.70 0.26
N LEU A 38 -19.70 22.66 -0.88
CA LEU A 38 -18.26 22.43 -0.95
C LEU A 38 -17.53 23.78 -0.90
N SER A 39 -16.56 23.90 0.00
CA SER A 39 -15.84 25.16 0.22
C SER A 39 -14.33 24.95 0.14
N ASN A 40 -13.65 24.88 1.29
CA ASN A 40 -12.19 24.83 1.39
C ASN A 40 -11.59 23.61 0.68
N SER A 41 -10.50 23.81 -0.03
CA SER A 41 -9.70 22.70 -0.56
C SER A 41 -9.01 21.96 0.58
N ILE A 42 -8.96 20.63 0.47
CA ILE A 42 -8.27 19.75 1.40
C ILE A 42 -7.13 19.06 0.65
N TYR A 43 -5.93 19.20 1.20
CA TYR A 43 -4.70 18.61 0.71
C TYR A 43 -4.13 17.64 1.74
N LEU A 44 -3.40 16.63 1.28
CA LEU A 44 -2.61 15.72 2.10
C LEU A 44 -1.13 16.06 1.96
N ASP A 45 -0.41 16.25 3.05
CA ASP A 45 1.05 16.35 3.00
C ASP A 45 1.65 15.03 2.49
N VAL A 46 2.58 15.12 1.54
CA VAL A 46 3.36 13.97 1.10
C VAL A 46 4.88 14.19 1.18
N THR A 47 5.30 15.25 1.87
CA THR A 47 6.71 15.57 2.09
C THR A 47 7.33 14.84 3.27
N GLN A 48 6.49 14.24 4.12
CA GLN A 48 6.90 13.43 5.26
C GLN A 48 6.28 12.04 5.17
N ALA A 49 6.82 11.13 5.99
CA ALA A 49 6.25 9.81 6.16
C ALA A 49 4.94 9.89 6.96
N HIS A 50 3.91 9.23 6.44
CA HIS A 50 2.57 9.21 7.03
C HIS A 50 2.02 7.79 7.12
N VAL A 51 1.19 7.55 8.13
CA VAL A 51 0.34 6.36 8.20
C VAL A 51 -1.10 6.79 7.96
N VAL A 52 -1.57 6.57 6.73
CA VAL A 52 -2.92 6.92 6.29
C VAL A 52 -3.82 5.68 6.33
N LEU A 53 -4.86 5.73 7.15
CA LEU A 53 -5.87 4.68 7.25
C LEU A 53 -7.15 5.08 6.50
N VAL A 54 -7.51 4.35 5.45
CA VAL A 54 -8.70 4.59 4.63
C VAL A 54 -9.77 3.54 4.93
N VAL A 55 -10.88 3.95 5.52
CA VAL A 55 -11.90 3.01 6.03
C VAL A 55 -13.25 3.29 5.41
N GLY A 56 -14.06 2.25 5.20
CA GLY A 56 -15.35 2.39 4.54
C GLY A 56 -15.94 1.09 4.01
N LYS A 57 -17.26 0.98 4.01
CA LYS A 57 -17.97 -0.19 3.44
C LYS A 57 -17.65 -0.42 1.95
N ARG A 58 -17.97 -1.59 1.41
CA ARG A 58 -17.82 -1.87 -0.03
C ARG A 58 -18.47 -0.77 -0.89
N GLY A 59 -17.75 -0.30 -1.90
CA GLY A 59 -18.24 0.73 -2.83
C GLY A 59 -18.35 2.15 -2.25
N SER A 60 -17.85 2.40 -1.04
CA SER A 60 -17.88 3.72 -0.40
C SER A 60 -16.88 4.72 -0.98
N GLY A 61 -15.72 4.23 -1.47
CA GLY A 61 -14.69 5.07 -2.06
C GLY A 61 -13.25 4.81 -1.58
N LYS A 62 -12.96 3.71 -0.87
CA LYS A 62 -11.59 3.40 -0.37
C LYS A 62 -10.54 3.37 -1.49
N SER A 63 -10.63 2.41 -2.41
CA SER A 63 -9.69 2.25 -3.51
C SER A 63 -9.70 3.45 -4.48
N TYR A 64 -10.84 4.15 -4.54
CA TYR A 64 -10.96 5.44 -5.22
C TYR A 64 -10.03 6.48 -4.60
N THR A 65 -10.09 6.66 -3.28
CA THR A 65 -9.26 7.60 -2.50
C THR A 65 -7.78 7.27 -2.61
N MET A 66 -7.41 5.99 -2.48
CA MET A 66 -6.01 5.56 -2.64
C MET A 66 -5.43 5.94 -4.00
N GLY A 67 -6.23 5.80 -5.07
CA GLY A 67 -5.78 6.24 -6.38
C GLY A 67 -5.83 7.76 -6.58
N VAL A 68 -6.70 8.51 -5.88
CA VAL A 68 -6.63 9.99 -5.84
C VAL A 68 -5.30 10.45 -5.23
N ILE A 69 -4.86 9.80 -4.15
CA ILE A 69 -3.57 10.09 -3.52
C ILE A 69 -2.43 9.76 -4.49
N SER A 70 -2.46 8.58 -5.11
CA SER A 70 -1.44 8.14 -6.07
C SER A 70 -1.35 9.05 -7.31
N GLU A 71 -2.49 9.48 -7.86
CA GLU A 71 -2.56 10.52 -8.91
C GLU A 71 -1.90 11.80 -8.45
N GLY A 72 -2.23 12.28 -7.25
CA GLY A 72 -1.69 13.52 -6.74
C GLY A 72 -0.18 13.50 -6.56
N VAL A 73 0.39 12.38 -6.09
CA VAL A 73 1.85 12.22 -5.98
C VAL A 73 2.51 12.33 -7.36
N SER A 74 1.93 11.69 -8.39
CA SER A 74 2.44 11.74 -9.76
C SER A 74 2.32 13.14 -10.40
N ASP A 75 1.36 13.94 -9.93
CA ASP A 75 1.08 15.29 -10.42
C ASP A 75 1.92 16.38 -9.78
N LEU A 76 2.73 16.04 -8.77
CA LEU A 76 3.63 16.99 -8.15
C LEU A 76 4.68 17.49 -9.15
N PRO A 77 5.24 18.70 -8.93
CA PRO A 77 6.38 19.17 -9.70
C PRO A 77 7.55 18.18 -9.66
N SER A 78 8.32 18.10 -10.75
CA SER A 78 9.44 17.15 -10.86
C SER A 78 10.44 17.24 -9.71
N GLU A 79 10.70 18.44 -9.19
CA GLU A 79 11.57 18.66 -8.01
C GLU A 79 11.12 17.91 -6.74
N ILE A 80 9.84 17.51 -6.65
CA ILE A 80 9.29 16.78 -5.50
C ILE A 80 8.97 15.34 -5.88
N LYS A 81 8.31 15.12 -7.03
CA LYS A 81 7.85 13.78 -7.40
C LYS A 81 9.01 12.81 -7.58
N GLU A 82 10.17 13.29 -8.06
CA GLU A 82 11.36 12.43 -8.26
C GLU A 82 11.95 11.94 -6.92
N ASN A 83 11.59 12.57 -5.80
CA ASN A 83 11.98 12.14 -4.45
C ASN A 83 10.95 11.17 -3.83
N LEU A 84 9.88 10.85 -4.56
CA LEU A 84 8.78 10.00 -4.11
C LEU A 84 8.58 8.83 -5.08
N SER A 85 8.17 7.68 -4.56
CA SER A 85 7.70 6.55 -5.35
C SER A 85 6.45 5.98 -4.70
N VAL A 86 5.48 5.56 -5.52
CA VAL A 86 4.26 4.90 -5.05
C VAL A 86 4.31 3.42 -5.44
N VAL A 87 4.05 2.53 -4.49
CA VAL A 87 3.95 1.09 -4.73
C VAL A 87 2.56 0.61 -4.30
N LEU A 88 1.72 0.27 -5.26
CA LEU A 88 0.37 -0.26 -5.07
C LEU A 88 0.42 -1.79 -5.07
N LEU A 89 0.10 -2.40 -3.93
CA LEU A 89 -0.07 -3.85 -3.82
C LEU A 89 -1.50 -4.20 -4.19
N ASP A 90 -1.73 -4.48 -5.48
CA ASP A 90 -3.06 -4.65 -6.05
C ASP A 90 -3.55 -6.10 -5.90
N THR A 91 -4.26 -6.36 -4.81
CA THR A 91 -4.79 -7.69 -4.48
C THR A 91 -6.04 -8.05 -5.28
N MET A 92 -6.67 -7.07 -5.92
CA MET A 92 -7.98 -7.16 -6.61
C MET A 92 -7.90 -6.91 -8.13
N GLY A 93 -6.78 -6.41 -8.64
CA GLY A 93 -6.54 -6.23 -10.08
C GLY A 93 -7.32 -5.05 -10.66
N ILE A 94 -7.42 -3.93 -9.94
CA ILE A 94 -8.19 -2.74 -10.34
C ILE A 94 -7.32 -1.54 -10.72
N TYR A 95 -6.07 -1.50 -10.28
CA TYR A 95 -5.19 -0.33 -10.41
C TYR A 95 -4.49 -0.24 -11.76
N TRP A 96 -4.44 -1.33 -12.54
CA TRP A 96 -3.96 -1.27 -13.93
C TRP A 96 -4.75 -0.27 -14.79
N THR A 97 -6.02 -0.03 -14.43
CA THR A 97 -6.87 0.92 -15.14
C THR A 97 -6.37 2.37 -15.03
N MET A 98 -5.51 2.68 -14.06
CA MET A 98 -4.92 4.01 -13.89
C MET A 98 -4.08 4.48 -15.09
N ARG A 99 -3.66 3.54 -15.94
CA ARG A 99 -3.02 3.86 -17.22
C ARG A 99 -3.88 4.72 -18.13
N TYR A 100 -5.21 4.63 -18.01
CA TYR A 100 -6.15 5.25 -18.93
C TYR A 100 -6.78 6.51 -18.34
N ARG A 101 -7.11 7.45 -19.23
CA ARG A 101 -7.87 8.67 -18.91
C ARG A 101 -9.27 8.33 -18.42
N ASN A 102 -9.73 9.04 -17.39
CA ASN A 102 -11.13 8.99 -16.98
C ASN A 102 -12.01 9.65 -18.03
N THR A 103 -12.78 8.84 -18.76
CA THR A 103 -13.81 9.32 -19.70
C THR A 103 -15.23 9.05 -19.20
N THR A 104 -15.39 8.40 -18.05
CA THR A 104 -16.69 8.14 -17.44
C THR A 104 -17.23 9.34 -16.68
N ASP A 105 -16.35 10.11 -16.04
CA ASP A 105 -16.72 11.22 -15.17
C ASP A 105 -16.35 12.59 -15.77
N GLU A 106 -16.34 12.75 -17.10
CA GLU A 106 -15.88 14.00 -17.74
C GLU A 106 -16.66 15.25 -17.32
N ILE A 107 -17.98 15.12 -17.15
CA ILE A 107 -18.83 16.22 -16.70
C ILE A 107 -18.44 16.62 -15.27
N LEU A 108 -18.33 15.63 -14.38
CA LEU A 108 -17.94 15.85 -12.98
C LEU A 108 -16.53 16.43 -12.87
N LEU A 109 -15.59 15.97 -13.69
CA LEU A 109 -14.24 16.54 -13.78
C LEU A 109 -14.29 18.02 -14.16
N LYS A 110 -15.06 18.38 -15.20
CA LYS A 110 -15.25 19.79 -15.61
C LYS A 110 -15.88 20.64 -14.52
N GLU A 111 -16.89 20.13 -13.81
CA GLU A 111 -17.50 20.83 -12.66
C GLU A 111 -16.49 21.12 -11.53
N TRP A 112 -15.46 20.28 -11.41
CA TRP A 112 -14.37 20.46 -10.45
C TRP A 112 -13.19 21.27 -10.99
N GLY A 113 -13.24 21.70 -12.26
CA GLY A 113 -12.12 22.38 -12.92
C GLY A 113 -10.93 21.44 -13.18
N LEU A 114 -11.18 20.14 -13.33
CA LEU A 114 -10.19 19.10 -13.54
C LEU A 114 -10.34 18.48 -14.94
N GLU A 115 -9.28 17.86 -15.43
CA GLU A 115 -9.27 17.13 -16.70
C GLU A 115 -8.74 15.72 -16.49
N GLY A 116 -9.42 14.73 -17.08
CA GLY A 116 -8.99 13.34 -17.01
C GLY A 116 -7.66 13.12 -17.73
N LYS A 117 -6.83 12.22 -17.20
CA LYS A 117 -5.58 11.78 -17.82
C LYS A 117 -5.19 10.38 -17.38
N GLY A 118 -4.36 9.72 -18.16
CA GLY A 118 -3.72 8.47 -17.76
C GLY A 118 -2.44 8.73 -16.96
N LEU A 119 -1.98 7.71 -16.25
CA LEU A 119 -0.66 7.70 -15.59
C LEU A 119 0.27 6.68 -16.26
N ASP A 120 1.56 6.99 -16.30
CA ASP A 120 2.59 6.01 -16.70
C ASP A 120 2.90 5.07 -15.53
N ILE A 121 1.95 4.18 -15.23
CA ILE A 121 2.14 3.14 -14.22
C ILE A 121 3.03 2.01 -14.75
N LYS A 122 3.80 1.36 -13.88
CA LYS A 122 4.55 0.14 -14.18
C LYS A 122 3.87 -1.05 -13.52
N ILE A 123 3.36 -1.99 -14.34
CA ILE A 123 2.61 -3.15 -13.87
C ILE A 123 3.55 -4.36 -13.79
N TYR A 124 3.73 -4.85 -12.57
CA TYR A 124 4.46 -6.07 -12.28
C TYR A 124 3.48 -7.21 -12.02
N THR A 125 3.70 -8.35 -12.65
CA THR A 125 2.85 -9.54 -12.52
C THR A 125 3.72 -10.76 -12.23
N PRO A 126 3.34 -11.66 -11.32
CA PRO A 126 4.16 -12.82 -11.00
C PRO A 126 4.56 -13.61 -12.25
N THR A 127 5.82 -14.04 -12.31
CA THR A 127 6.45 -14.62 -13.51
C THR A 127 5.65 -15.76 -14.13
N GLY A 128 5.00 -16.60 -13.31
CA GLY A 128 4.16 -17.70 -13.78
C GLY A 128 2.92 -17.27 -14.56
N TYR A 129 2.39 -16.07 -14.32
CA TYR A 129 1.21 -15.53 -15.00
C TYR A 129 1.56 -14.50 -16.08
N TYR A 130 2.77 -13.93 -16.05
CA TYR A 130 3.19 -12.87 -16.96
C TYR A 130 3.00 -13.20 -18.44
N LYS A 131 3.43 -14.39 -18.88
CA LYS A 131 3.29 -14.82 -20.29
C LYS A 131 1.83 -14.98 -20.69
N GLU A 132 1.04 -15.67 -19.86
CA GLU A 132 -0.39 -15.89 -20.10
C GLU A 132 -1.14 -14.56 -20.19
N TYR A 133 -0.85 -13.61 -19.29
CA TYR A 133 -1.49 -12.30 -19.29
C TYR A 133 -1.17 -11.54 -20.58
N LYS A 134 0.11 -11.55 -20.98
CA LYS A 134 0.55 -10.93 -22.23
C LYS A 134 -0.11 -11.54 -23.47
N GLU A 135 -0.23 -12.87 -23.52
CA GLU A 135 -0.89 -13.59 -24.63
C GLU A 135 -2.40 -13.31 -24.69
N LYS A 136 -3.06 -13.16 -23.52
CA LYS A 136 -4.48 -12.80 -23.42
C LYS A 136 -4.75 -11.30 -23.63
N GLY A 137 -3.71 -10.48 -23.82
CA GLY A 137 -3.84 -9.02 -23.91
C GLY A 137 -4.25 -8.35 -22.59
N LEU A 138 -4.03 -9.03 -21.46
CA LEU A 138 -4.21 -8.45 -20.13
C LEU A 138 -3.06 -7.48 -19.82
N PRO A 139 -3.33 -6.34 -19.17
CA PRO A 139 -2.31 -5.33 -18.85
C PRO A 139 -1.21 -5.89 -17.94
N THR A 140 0.02 -5.94 -18.45
CA THR A 140 1.21 -6.31 -17.69
C THR A 140 2.45 -5.78 -18.42
N ASP A 141 3.45 -5.28 -17.67
CA ASP A 141 4.67 -4.73 -18.26
C ASP A 141 5.86 -5.63 -17.96
N PHE A 142 6.03 -6.03 -16.70
CA PHE A 142 7.21 -6.74 -16.22
C PHE A 142 6.86 -7.99 -15.39
N PRO A 143 7.68 -9.05 -15.46
CA PRO A 143 7.57 -10.19 -14.56
C PRO A 143 8.04 -9.83 -13.14
N PHE A 144 7.38 -10.38 -12.14
CA PHE A 144 7.75 -10.30 -10.74
C PHE A 144 8.10 -11.67 -10.19
N SER A 145 9.22 -11.77 -9.48
CA SER A 145 9.59 -13.00 -8.78
C SER A 145 10.37 -12.72 -7.50
N ILE A 146 10.31 -13.69 -6.61
CA ILE A 146 11.00 -13.70 -5.32
C ILE A 146 12.06 -14.80 -5.36
N ARG A 147 13.24 -14.54 -4.79
CA ARG A 147 14.26 -15.58 -4.71
C ARG A 147 13.98 -16.48 -3.51
N PRO A 148 14.00 -17.82 -3.64
CA PRO A 148 13.79 -18.71 -2.50
C PRO A 148 14.78 -18.51 -1.34
N ASN A 149 15.99 -18.00 -1.63
CA ASN A 149 17.02 -17.73 -0.62
C ASN A 149 16.76 -16.47 0.23
N GLU A 150 15.84 -15.60 -0.20
CA GLU A 150 15.45 -14.42 0.56
C GLU A 150 14.53 -14.76 1.74
N LEU A 151 13.91 -15.93 1.70
CA LEU A 151 12.98 -16.41 2.72
C LEU A 151 13.71 -17.17 3.83
N ASP A 152 13.37 -16.90 5.08
CA ASP A 152 13.78 -17.73 6.20
C ASP A 152 12.82 -18.91 6.44
N SER A 153 13.16 -19.78 7.39
CA SER A 153 12.32 -20.94 7.69
C SER A 153 10.97 -20.57 8.30
N VAL A 154 10.89 -19.44 9.03
CA VAL A 154 9.67 -18.95 9.67
C VAL A 154 8.71 -18.42 8.60
N ASP A 155 9.21 -17.70 7.59
CA ASP A 155 8.44 -17.23 6.44
C ASP A 155 7.79 -18.41 5.70
N TRP A 156 8.56 -19.48 5.46
CA TRP A 156 8.04 -20.70 4.84
C TRP A 156 6.97 -21.38 5.72
N CYS A 157 7.21 -21.50 7.02
CA CYS A 157 6.24 -22.08 7.94
C CYS A 157 4.93 -21.27 7.98
N LEU A 158 5.01 -19.94 8.08
CA LEU A 158 3.84 -19.05 8.05
C LEU A 158 3.08 -19.16 6.73
N THR A 159 3.78 -19.23 5.61
CA THR A 159 3.16 -19.33 4.27
C THR A 159 2.45 -20.67 4.07
N PHE A 160 2.99 -21.75 4.62
CA PHE A 160 2.37 -23.08 4.57
C PHE A 160 1.37 -23.33 5.71
N GLU A 161 1.14 -22.34 6.59
CA GLU A 161 0.29 -22.47 7.78
C GLU A 161 0.73 -23.63 8.71
N ILE A 162 2.04 -23.81 8.85
CA ILE A 162 2.67 -24.84 9.67
C ILE A 162 3.19 -24.24 10.95
N ASP A 163 2.94 -24.92 12.08
CA ASP A 163 3.62 -24.59 13.32
C ASP A 163 5.12 -24.87 13.17
N GLN A 164 5.94 -23.82 13.35
CA GLN A 164 7.40 -23.89 13.27
C GLN A 164 8.01 -24.91 14.26
N PHE A 165 7.29 -25.26 15.33
CA PHE A 165 7.73 -26.25 16.32
C PHE A 165 7.25 -27.68 16.03
N SER A 166 6.44 -27.88 14.98
CA SER A 166 6.01 -29.22 14.54
C SER A 166 7.15 -29.99 13.86
N GLU A 167 7.00 -31.30 13.67
CA GLU A 167 7.98 -32.12 12.95
C GLU A 167 8.26 -31.59 11.52
N MET A 168 7.21 -31.11 10.83
CA MET A 168 7.34 -30.47 9.52
C MET A 168 8.09 -29.13 9.60
N GLY A 169 7.77 -28.31 10.61
CA GLY A 169 8.43 -27.01 10.83
C GLY A 169 9.93 -27.16 11.14
N VAL A 170 10.28 -28.11 12.00
CA VAL A 170 11.68 -28.43 12.33
C VAL A 170 12.44 -28.95 11.11
N LEU A 171 11.80 -29.79 10.27
CA LEU A 171 12.41 -30.24 9.02
C LEU A 171 12.65 -29.05 8.07
N ILE A 172 11.67 -28.17 7.86
CA ILE A 172 11.83 -26.95 7.04
C ILE A 172 13.00 -26.11 7.57
N GLN A 173 13.05 -25.88 8.89
CA GLN A 173 14.13 -25.11 9.51
C GLN A 173 15.51 -25.70 9.23
N LYS A 174 15.66 -27.02 9.40
CA LYS A 174 16.93 -27.72 9.13
C LYS A 174 17.37 -27.56 7.68
N ILE A 175 16.46 -27.80 6.73
CA ILE A 175 16.77 -27.74 5.29
C ILE A 175 17.14 -26.33 4.86
N ILE A 176 16.35 -25.33 5.26
CA ILE A 176 16.61 -23.93 4.89
C ILE A 176 17.91 -23.44 5.52
N SER A 177 18.21 -23.83 6.77
CA SER A 177 19.48 -23.46 7.43
C SER A 177 20.68 -24.04 6.68
N ASN A 178 20.65 -25.33 6.33
CA ASN A 178 21.72 -25.99 5.58
C ASN A 178 21.98 -25.30 4.22
N LEU A 179 20.91 -25.00 3.47
CA LEU A 179 21.03 -24.35 2.16
C LEU A 179 21.55 -22.91 2.27
N LYS A 180 21.25 -22.20 3.36
CA LYS A 180 21.77 -20.85 3.62
C LYS A 180 23.23 -20.87 4.05
N GLU A 181 23.66 -21.85 4.85
CA GLU A 181 25.08 -22.02 5.24
C GLU A 181 26.00 -22.24 4.04
N ASP A 182 25.51 -22.93 3.00
CA ASP A 182 26.25 -23.13 1.75
C ASP A 182 26.52 -21.82 0.98
N GLY A 183 25.84 -20.71 1.35
CA GLY A 183 26.04 -19.37 0.79
C GLY A 183 25.66 -19.21 -0.69
N LYS A 184 25.09 -20.26 -1.30
CA LYS A 184 24.72 -20.29 -2.72
C LYS A 184 23.27 -19.91 -2.91
N ASN A 185 22.98 -19.32 -4.05
CA ASN A 185 21.60 -19.15 -4.50
C ASN A 185 20.99 -20.53 -4.82
N TYR A 186 19.75 -20.77 -4.40
CA TYR A 186 19.07 -22.06 -4.55
C TYR A 186 17.63 -21.89 -5.03
N SER A 187 17.14 -22.86 -5.79
CA SER A 187 15.76 -22.92 -6.27
C SER A 187 14.86 -23.75 -5.34
N ILE A 188 13.55 -23.72 -5.58
CA ILE A 188 12.61 -24.63 -4.92
C ILE A 188 12.95 -26.11 -5.21
N ASP A 189 13.43 -26.42 -6.42
CA ASP A 189 13.87 -27.77 -6.77
C ASP A 189 15.08 -28.22 -5.95
N ASP A 190 15.95 -27.29 -5.54
CA ASP A 190 17.10 -27.60 -4.69
C ASP A 190 16.67 -27.83 -3.24
N ILE A 191 15.66 -27.10 -2.75
CA ILE A 191 15.02 -27.37 -1.45
C ILE A 191 14.44 -28.79 -1.43
N ILE A 192 13.68 -29.17 -2.46
CA ILE A 192 13.10 -30.52 -2.58
C ILE A 192 14.20 -31.59 -2.60
N LYS A 193 15.27 -31.38 -3.39
CA LYS A 193 16.41 -32.31 -3.40
C LYS A 193 17.03 -32.45 -2.01
N GLU A 194 17.22 -31.35 -1.28
CA GLU A 194 17.82 -31.38 0.05
C GLU A 194 16.92 -32.11 1.07
N ILE A 195 15.60 -31.92 0.99
CA ILE A 195 14.62 -32.69 1.80
C ILE A 195 14.79 -34.19 1.54
N THR A 196 14.87 -34.62 0.28
CA THR A 196 14.97 -36.06 -0.05
C THR A 196 16.26 -36.70 0.47
N LYS A 197 17.38 -35.95 0.49
CA LYS A 197 18.68 -36.40 1.00
C LYS A 197 18.75 -36.45 2.52
N GLU A 198 17.89 -35.73 3.22
CA GLU A 198 17.88 -35.64 4.67
C GLU A 198 17.73 -37.05 5.29
N LYS A 199 18.64 -37.33 6.22
CA LYS A 199 18.67 -38.55 7.04
C LYS A 199 18.34 -38.16 8.48
N GLY A 200 17.23 -38.67 8.99
CA GLY A 200 16.83 -38.45 10.37
C GLY A 200 15.32 -38.26 10.52
N SER A 201 14.68 -37.64 9.53
CA SER A 201 13.23 -37.46 9.52
C SER A 201 12.48 -38.67 8.94
N GLN A 202 11.26 -38.89 9.45
CA GLN A 202 10.38 -39.96 8.98
C GLN A 202 10.00 -39.73 7.50
N ALA A 203 9.84 -40.82 6.73
CA ALA A 203 9.55 -40.73 5.29
C ALA A 203 8.29 -39.91 4.99
N HIS A 204 7.21 -40.13 5.74
CA HIS A 204 5.94 -39.43 5.53
C HIS A 204 6.05 -37.90 5.78
N VAL A 205 6.90 -37.46 6.72
CA VAL A 205 7.16 -36.03 6.99
C VAL A 205 7.92 -35.41 5.82
N LYS A 206 8.93 -36.11 5.30
CA LYS A 206 9.68 -35.66 4.11
C LYS A 206 8.79 -35.54 2.88
N ASP A 207 7.89 -36.50 2.68
CA ASP A 207 6.93 -36.47 1.57
C ASP A 207 5.95 -35.30 1.72
N ALA A 208 5.44 -35.06 2.94
CA ALA A 208 4.57 -33.93 3.23
C ALA A 208 5.25 -32.57 2.95
N VAL A 209 6.47 -32.36 3.46
CA VAL A 209 7.23 -31.12 3.23
C VAL A 209 7.61 -30.97 1.75
N SER A 210 7.98 -32.05 1.08
CA SER A 210 8.26 -32.01 -0.38
C SER A 210 7.02 -31.59 -1.17
N ASN A 211 5.84 -32.10 -0.84
CA ASN A 211 4.58 -31.75 -1.50
C ASN A 211 4.20 -30.27 -1.30
N LEU A 212 4.55 -29.67 -0.17
CA LEU A 212 4.35 -28.24 0.08
C LEU A 212 5.23 -27.38 -0.82
N PHE A 213 6.52 -27.73 -0.97
CA PHE A 213 7.41 -27.03 -1.91
C PHE A 213 7.06 -27.29 -3.38
N ILE A 214 6.58 -28.48 -3.74
CA ILE A 214 6.01 -28.74 -5.07
C ILE A 214 4.81 -27.81 -5.32
N SER A 215 3.94 -27.65 -4.33
CA SER A 215 2.81 -26.71 -4.41
C SER A 215 3.30 -25.27 -4.58
N ALA A 216 4.33 -24.86 -3.84
CA ALA A 216 4.94 -23.53 -3.94
C ALA A 216 5.48 -23.22 -5.35
N LYS A 217 5.98 -24.23 -6.07
CA LYS A 217 6.42 -24.08 -7.47
C LYS A 217 5.27 -23.69 -8.40
N THR A 218 4.06 -24.22 -8.15
CA THR A 218 2.88 -23.92 -8.97
C THR A 218 2.35 -22.50 -8.78
N TRP A 219 2.77 -21.80 -7.72
CA TRP A 219 2.41 -20.40 -7.50
C TRP A 219 3.04 -19.44 -8.51
N GLY A 220 4.09 -19.87 -9.23
CA GLY A 220 4.72 -19.03 -10.26
C GLY A 220 5.36 -17.73 -9.73
N LEU A 221 5.62 -17.67 -8.42
CA LEU A 221 6.19 -16.51 -7.73
C LEU A 221 7.72 -16.60 -7.58
N PHE A 222 8.28 -17.80 -7.58
CA PHE A 222 9.69 -18.02 -7.23
C PHE A 222 10.58 -18.20 -8.45
N ASP A 223 11.70 -17.47 -8.48
CA ASP A 223 12.76 -17.62 -9.49
C ASP A 223 14.10 -17.24 -8.83
N THR A 224 15.19 -17.93 -9.20
CA THR A 224 16.52 -17.66 -8.62
C THR A 224 17.06 -16.29 -9.01
N LYS A 225 16.60 -15.70 -10.12
CA LYS A 225 16.96 -14.33 -10.50
C LYS A 225 16.30 -13.31 -9.60
N GLY A 226 15.03 -13.49 -9.24
CA GLY A 226 14.25 -12.55 -8.45
C GLY A 226 14.09 -11.16 -9.11
N THR A 227 13.17 -10.37 -8.57
CA THR A 227 13.01 -8.96 -8.91
C THR A 227 13.69 -8.11 -7.83
N GLU A 228 14.54 -7.18 -8.25
CA GLU A 228 15.20 -6.26 -7.34
C GLU A 228 14.23 -5.16 -6.89
N ILE A 229 14.33 -4.74 -5.63
CA ILE A 229 13.40 -3.75 -5.07
C ILE A 229 13.55 -2.36 -5.73
N LYS A 230 14.76 -2.03 -6.18
CA LYS A 230 15.05 -0.83 -7.00
C LYS A 230 14.37 -0.79 -8.36
N ASP A 231 13.88 -1.93 -8.86
CA ASP A 231 13.08 -1.97 -10.09
C ASP A 231 11.62 -1.58 -9.80
N LEU A 232 11.14 -1.91 -8.61
CA LEU A 232 9.81 -1.55 -8.11
C LEU A 232 9.74 -0.11 -7.60
N VAL A 233 10.87 0.50 -7.22
CA VAL A 233 10.93 1.83 -6.60
C VAL A 233 11.88 2.73 -7.37
N LYS A 234 11.34 3.75 -8.02
CA LYS A 234 12.09 4.79 -8.75
C LYS A 234 11.43 6.15 -8.55
N GLY A 235 12.22 7.22 -8.62
CA GLY A 235 11.71 8.59 -8.52
C GLY A 235 10.56 8.84 -9.49
N GLY A 236 9.47 9.43 -9.00
CA GLY A 236 8.27 9.73 -9.78
C GLY A 236 7.46 8.52 -10.25
N GLN A 237 7.90 7.29 -9.94
CA GLN A 237 7.27 6.08 -10.44
C GLN A 237 6.06 5.68 -9.60
N VAL A 238 4.99 5.30 -10.30
CA VAL A 238 3.83 4.61 -9.72
C VAL A 238 3.87 3.15 -10.17
N THR A 239 4.19 2.27 -9.24
CA THR A 239 4.27 0.82 -9.46
C THR A 239 2.97 0.16 -9.02
N VAL A 240 2.43 -0.72 -9.84
CA VAL A 240 1.32 -1.60 -9.50
C VAL A 240 1.84 -3.03 -9.51
N LEU A 241 1.90 -3.66 -8.33
CA LEU A 241 2.15 -5.09 -8.22
C LEU A 241 0.82 -5.81 -8.24
N ASP A 242 0.48 -6.40 -9.38
CA ASP A 242 -0.77 -7.12 -9.57
C ASP A 242 -0.67 -8.54 -9.00
N MET A 243 -1.32 -8.74 -7.86
CA MET A 243 -1.42 -10.01 -7.15
C MET A 243 -2.81 -10.65 -7.31
N SER A 244 -3.65 -10.11 -8.21
CA SER A 244 -5.01 -10.59 -8.42
C SER A 244 -5.07 -12.02 -8.96
N ALA A 245 -4.00 -12.49 -9.61
CA ALA A 245 -3.82 -13.88 -10.03
C ALA A 245 -4.03 -14.90 -8.89
N TYR A 246 -3.74 -14.50 -7.65
CA TYR A 246 -3.90 -15.34 -6.47
C TYR A 246 -5.25 -15.23 -5.77
N ALA A 247 -6.20 -14.45 -6.30
CA ALA A 247 -7.49 -14.22 -5.65
C ALA A 247 -8.35 -15.49 -5.52
N THR A 248 -8.23 -16.44 -6.46
CA THR A 248 -9.03 -17.68 -6.49
C THR A 248 -8.19 -18.94 -6.28
N MET A 249 -6.89 -18.79 -6.02
CA MET A 249 -5.97 -19.92 -5.83
C MET A 249 -6.08 -20.46 -4.40
N ALA A 250 -6.13 -21.79 -4.24
CA ALA A 250 -6.01 -22.41 -2.92
C ALA A 250 -4.67 -22.04 -2.28
N GLY A 251 -4.68 -21.52 -1.05
CA GLY A 251 -3.49 -20.97 -0.39
C GLY A 251 -2.97 -19.65 -1.00
N GLY A 252 -3.65 -19.08 -2.00
CA GLY A 252 -3.24 -17.83 -2.66
C GLY A 252 -3.16 -16.64 -1.70
N TRP A 253 -3.90 -16.68 -0.60
CA TRP A 253 -3.79 -15.70 0.47
C TRP A 253 -2.41 -15.73 1.15
N GLY A 254 -1.88 -16.91 1.49
CA GLY A 254 -0.53 -17.05 2.06
C GLY A 254 0.54 -16.49 1.11
N VAL A 255 0.38 -16.72 -0.20
CA VAL A 255 1.26 -16.19 -1.25
C VAL A 255 1.23 -14.66 -1.31
N LYS A 256 0.04 -14.04 -1.24
CA LYS A 256 -0.10 -12.58 -1.19
C LYS A 256 0.57 -12.01 0.06
N SER A 257 0.30 -12.60 1.23
CA SER A 257 0.90 -12.19 2.50
C SER A 257 2.42 -12.28 2.47
N LEU A 258 2.98 -13.35 1.89
CA LEU A 258 4.41 -13.52 1.73
C LEU A 258 5.04 -12.42 0.87
N ALA A 259 4.47 -12.18 -0.32
CA ALA A 259 4.99 -11.17 -1.23
C ALA A 259 4.96 -9.76 -0.61
N ILE A 260 3.85 -9.41 0.04
CA ILE A 260 3.68 -8.12 0.72
C ILE A 260 4.68 -7.98 1.88
N GLY A 261 4.84 -9.02 2.70
CA GLY A 261 5.79 -9.03 3.82
C GLY A 261 7.23 -8.83 3.40
N LEU A 262 7.65 -9.53 2.34
CA LEU A 262 8.99 -9.42 1.80
C LEU A 262 9.25 -8.06 1.14
N ILE A 263 8.28 -7.52 0.39
CA ILE A 263 8.40 -6.18 -0.19
C ILE A 263 8.53 -5.14 0.92
N ALA A 264 7.66 -5.20 1.93
CA ALA A 264 7.74 -4.31 3.09
C ALA A 264 9.10 -4.39 3.79
N GLN A 265 9.62 -5.59 4.04
CA GLN A 265 10.92 -5.78 4.67
C GLN A 265 12.06 -5.20 3.83
N LYS A 266 12.10 -5.49 2.53
CA LYS A 266 13.14 -4.97 1.62
C LYS A 266 13.09 -3.45 1.52
N LEU A 267 11.89 -2.87 1.41
CA LEU A 267 11.70 -1.42 1.41
C LEU A 267 12.27 -0.78 2.67
N PHE A 268 11.97 -1.37 3.84
CA PHE A 268 12.49 -0.89 5.11
C PHE A 268 14.02 -0.89 5.16
N VAL A 269 14.64 -2.02 4.77
CA VAL A 269 16.11 -2.16 4.77
C VAL A 269 16.76 -1.15 3.80
N GLU A 270 16.31 -1.07 2.55
CA GLU A 270 16.88 -0.16 1.56
C GLU A 270 16.72 1.30 1.97
N ARG A 271 15.56 1.69 2.51
CA ARG A 271 15.36 3.06 2.96
C ARG A 271 16.13 3.41 4.21
N MET A 272 16.39 2.46 5.11
CA MET A 272 17.31 2.69 6.24
C MET A 272 18.74 2.94 5.75
N ILE A 273 19.17 2.25 4.71
CA ILE A 273 20.49 2.49 4.07
C ILE A 273 20.51 3.85 3.39
N ALA A 274 19.51 4.15 2.55
CA ALA A 274 19.42 5.42 1.84
C ALA A 274 19.32 6.61 2.82
N ARG A 275 18.58 6.48 3.92
CA ARG A 275 18.48 7.50 4.96
C ARG A 275 19.83 7.81 5.62
N LYS A 276 20.66 6.78 5.87
CA LYS A 276 22.02 6.98 6.41
C LYS A 276 22.89 7.77 5.44
N TYR A 277 22.79 7.52 4.13
CA TYR A 277 23.50 8.31 3.13
C TYR A 277 22.99 9.74 3.06
N GLU A 278 21.67 9.95 3.07
CA GLU A 278 21.06 11.29 3.12
C GLU A 278 21.58 12.10 4.34
N GLU A 279 21.64 11.49 5.52
CA GLU A 279 22.15 12.12 6.74
C GLU A 279 23.66 12.38 6.67
N TYR A 280 24.44 11.47 6.11
CA TYR A 280 25.86 11.66 5.89
C TYR A 280 26.15 12.85 4.97
N GLU A 281 25.41 12.97 3.87
CA GLU A 281 25.50 14.10 2.93
C GLU A 281 25.10 15.43 3.61
N ASP A 282 24.03 15.44 4.41
CA ASP A 282 23.61 16.63 5.16
C ASP A 282 24.68 17.11 6.14
N ILE A 283 25.32 16.18 6.88
CA ILE A 283 26.42 16.49 7.81
C ILE A 283 27.65 16.99 7.06
N HIS A 284 28.01 16.33 5.95
CA HIS A 284 29.18 16.71 5.15
C HIS A 284 29.02 18.12 4.57
N GLN A 285 27.83 18.47 4.06
CA GLN A 285 27.52 19.82 3.59
C GLN A 285 27.59 20.86 4.72
N ALA A 286 27.07 20.54 5.91
CA ALA A 286 27.10 21.43 7.06
C ALA A 286 28.53 21.70 7.58
N ILE A 287 29.46 20.75 7.41
CA ILE A 287 30.87 20.91 7.84
C ILE A 287 31.69 21.61 6.75
N HIS A 288 31.45 21.29 5.48
CA HIS A 288 32.21 21.82 4.34
C HIS A 288 31.48 22.98 3.66
N TYR A 289 31.30 24.09 4.40
CA TYR A 289 30.63 25.34 3.97
C TYR A 289 31.17 25.99 2.66
N PHE A 290 32.28 25.51 2.10
CA PHE A 290 32.93 26.04 0.90
C PHE A 290 33.06 25.02 -0.26
N GLY A 291 32.35 23.88 -0.20
CA GLY A 291 32.30 22.92 -1.31
C GLY A 291 31.27 23.32 -2.39
N GLU A 292 31.52 22.95 -3.65
CA GLU A 292 30.54 23.11 -4.74
C GLU A 292 29.22 22.40 -4.39
N GLU A 293 28.08 23.05 -4.68
CA GLU A 293 26.75 22.45 -4.58
C GLU A 293 26.65 21.25 -5.54
N LYS A 294 26.99 20.05 -5.06
CA LYS A 294 26.65 18.83 -5.79
C LYS A 294 25.14 18.63 -5.75
N LYS A 295 24.56 18.42 -6.93
CA LYS A 295 23.17 18.00 -7.07
C LYS A 295 22.97 16.74 -6.23
N LYS A 296 22.08 16.77 -5.24
CA LYS A 296 21.68 15.59 -4.47
C LYS A 296 21.03 14.59 -5.43
N GLU A 297 21.75 13.56 -5.84
CA GLU A 297 21.14 12.39 -6.46
C GLU A 297 20.58 11.54 -5.33
N GLN A 298 19.25 11.58 -5.15
CA GLN A 298 18.58 10.67 -4.22
C GLN A 298 18.55 9.29 -4.88
N GLU A 299 19.45 8.40 -4.45
CA GLU A 299 19.61 7.07 -5.06
C GLU A 299 18.36 6.19 -4.87
N PHE A 300 17.61 6.39 -3.79
CA PHE A 300 16.36 5.68 -3.50
C PHE A 300 15.31 6.62 -2.88
N PRO A 301 14.17 6.88 -3.55
CA PRO A 301 13.18 7.87 -3.12
C PRO A 301 12.42 7.43 -1.86
N MET A 302 11.77 8.36 -1.17
CA MET A 302 10.78 8.02 -0.14
C MET A 302 9.61 7.26 -0.76
N VAL A 303 9.03 6.33 -0.01
CA VAL A 303 8.08 5.36 -0.56
C VAL A 303 6.71 5.51 0.07
N TRP A 304 5.68 5.52 -0.77
CA TRP A 304 4.28 5.38 -0.38
C TRP A 304 3.82 3.96 -0.74
N LEU A 305 3.77 3.09 0.27
CA LEU A 305 3.31 1.71 0.11
C LEU A 305 1.80 1.65 0.38
N VAL A 306 1.04 1.23 -0.64
CA VAL A 306 -0.43 1.24 -0.64
C VAL A 306 -0.96 -0.18 -0.63
N ILE A 307 -1.79 -0.50 0.36
CA ILE A 307 -2.31 -1.86 0.59
C ILE A 307 -3.83 -1.79 0.76
N ASP A 308 -4.56 -2.41 -0.17
CA ASP A 308 -6.01 -2.61 -0.04
C ASP A 308 -6.32 -3.85 0.80
N GLU A 309 -7.47 -3.84 1.48
CA GLU A 309 -7.91 -4.85 2.43
C GLU A 309 -6.85 -5.23 3.49
N ALA A 310 -6.17 -4.25 4.05
CA ALA A 310 -5.05 -4.41 4.99
C ALA A 310 -5.31 -5.34 6.20
N HIS A 311 -6.57 -5.50 6.63
CA HIS A 311 -6.96 -6.47 7.67
C HIS A 311 -6.65 -7.93 7.33
N GLU A 312 -6.53 -8.27 6.05
CA GLU A 312 -6.08 -9.59 5.59
C GLU A 312 -4.60 -9.82 5.91
N PHE A 313 -3.78 -8.78 5.96
CA PHE A 313 -2.32 -8.89 6.18
C PHE A 313 -1.92 -8.55 7.61
N LEU A 314 -2.72 -7.71 8.27
CA LEU A 314 -2.58 -7.25 9.64
C LEU A 314 -3.86 -7.58 10.43
N PRO A 315 -4.18 -8.87 10.64
CA PRO A 315 -5.37 -9.24 11.38
C PRO A 315 -5.23 -8.86 12.86
N ALA A 316 -6.36 -8.57 13.52
CA ALA A 316 -6.39 -8.31 14.96
C ALA A 316 -5.96 -9.52 15.79
N VAL A 317 -6.16 -10.73 15.27
CA VAL A 317 -5.81 -12.00 15.92
C VAL A 317 -5.01 -12.87 14.95
N GLY A 318 -3.95 -13.49 15.45
CA GLY A 318 -3.03 -14.29 14.65
C GLY A 318 -1.95 -13.45 13.98
N LYS A 319 -1.18 -14.09 13.10
CA LYS A 319 -0.11 -13.46 12.32
C LYS A 319 -0.10 -14.03 10.91
N THR A 320 0.36 -13.22 9.99
CA THR A 320 0.62 -13.58 8.59
C THR A 320 2.11 -13.40 8.31
N ALA A 321 2.58 -13.89 7.15
CA ALA A 321 3.93 -13.61 6.67
C ALA A 321 4.22 -12.10 6.48
N ALA A 322 3.19 -11.24 6.40
CA ALA A 322 3.35 -9.79 6.30
C ALA A 322 3.40 -9.06 7.65
N THR A 323 2.90 -9.68 8.72
CA THR A 323 2.61 -8.96 9.97
C THR A 323 3.85 -8.30 10.57
N ALA A 324 4.97 -9.02 10.71
CA ALA A 324 6.16 -8.46 11.35
C ALA A 324 6.74 -7.26 10.58
N SER A 325 6.89 -7.39 9.26
CA SER A 325 7.44 -6.35 8.39
C SER A 325 6.55 -5.11 8.35
N LEU A 326 5.24 -5.28 8.24
CA LEU A 326 4.30 -4.16 8.20
C LEU A 326 4.20 -3.45 9.56
N ILE A 327 4.23 -4.18 10.68
CA ILE A 327 4.27 -3.56 12.02
C ILE A 327 5.57 -2.77 12.22
N THR A 328 6.69 -3.27 11.70
CA THR A 328 7.98 -2.55 11.73
C THR A 328 7.85 -1.22 10.99
N ILE A 329 7.28 -1.20 9.78
CA ILE A 329 7.04 0.05 9.05
C ILE A 329 6.05 0.95 9.79
N LEU A 330 4.97 0.42 10.38
CA LEU A 330 4.01 1.23 11.13
C LEU A 330 4.66 1.98 12.30
N ARG A 331 5.57 1.34 13.02
CA ARG A 331 6.21 1.91 14.21
C ARG A 331 7.43 2.77 13.88
N GLU A 332 8.21 2.36 12.89
CA GLU A 332 9.53 2.92 12.62
C GLU A 332 9.64 3.59 11.25
N GLY A 333 8.65 3.44 10.36
CA GLY A 333 8.66 3.91 8.97
C GLY A 333 8.85 5.41 8.78
N ARG A 334 8.62 6.20 9.83
CA ARG A 334 8.91 7.63 9.83
C ARG A 334 10.40 7.93 9.64
N GLN A 335 11.28 7.20 10.30
CA GLN A 335 12.73 7.39 10.22
C GLN A 335 13.30 7.11 8.80
N PRO A 336 12.99 5.96 8.15
CA PRO A 336 13.42 5.70 6.78
C PRO A 336 12.61 6.46 5.73
N GLY A 337 11.54 7.19 6.06
CA GLY A 337 10.74 7.89 5.05
C GLY A 337 9.85 6.95 4.22
N ILE A 338 9.18 6.01 4.89
CA ILE A 338 8.19 5.10 4.30
C ILE A 338 6.82 5.46 4.84
N SER A 339 5.94 5.90 3.95
CA SER A 339 4.52 6.09 4.23
C SER A 339 3.73 4.82 3.93
N LEU A 340 2.69 4.59 4.73
CA LEU A 340 1.70 3.54 4.50
C LEU A 340 0.35 4.17 4.17
N ILE A 341 -0.31 3.64 3.14
CA ILE A 341 -1.75 3.83 2.94
C ILE A 341 -2.41 2.46 3.10
N LEU A 342 -3.14 2.27 4.20
CA LEU A 342 -3.82 1.03 4.51
C LEU A 342 -5.31 1.24 4.34
N ALA A 343 -5.96 0.44 3.48
CA ALA A 343 -7.41 0.47 3.37
C ALA A 343 -8.06 -0.79 3.95
N THR A 344 -9.18 -0.64 4.64
CA THR A 344 -9.94 -1.78 5.15
C THR A 344 -11.43 -1.50 5.24
N GLN A 345 -12.25 -2.51 4.99
CA GLN A 345 -13.68 -2.49 5.28
C GLN A 345 -14.00 -2.75 6.75
N GLN A 346 -13.07 -3.37 7.48
CA GLN A 346 -13.28 -3.93 8.82
C GLN A 346 -12.21 -3.39 9.78
N PRO A 347 -12.22 -2.09 10.13
CA PRO A 347 -11.28 -1.54 11.11
C PRO A 347 -11.40 -2.21 12.48
N GLY A 348 -12.52 -2.86 12.83
CA GLY A 348 -12.64 -3.67 14.05
C GLY A 348 -11.88 -5.01 14.01
N LYS A 349 -11.37 -5.42 12.86
CA LYS A 349 -10.62 -6.69 12.68
C LYS A 349 -9.16 -6.49 12.28
N ILE A 350 -8.68 -5.25 12.24
CA ILE A 350 -7.29 -4.94 11.92
C ILE A 350 -6.46 -4.85 13.21
N HIS A 351 -5.16 -5.11 13.10
CA HIS A 351 -4.21 -5.01 14.21
C HIS A 351 -4.27 -3.62 14.87
N SER A 352 -4.22 -3.58 16.20
CA SER A 352 -4.38 -2.32 16.97
C SER A 352 -3.33 -1.26 16.63
N ASP A 353 -2.11 -1.66 16.30
CA ASP A 353 -1.06 -0.73 15.85
C ASP A 353 -1.43 0.03 14.58
N VAL A 354 -2.23 -0.53 13.68
CA VAL A 354 -2.70 0.23 12.50
C VAL A 354 -3.55 1.40 12.95
N LEU A 355 -4.40 1.15 13.94
CA LEU A 355 -5.24 2.18 14.53
C LEU A 355 -4.35 3.19 15.26
N THR A 356 -3.55 2.76 16.23
CA THR A 356 -2.80 3.69 17.11
C THR A 356 -1.66 4.45 16.45
N GLN A 357 -1.14 3.97 15.31
CA GLN A 357 -0.07 4.66 14.57
C GLN A 357 -0.60 5.53 13.42
N ALA A 358 -1.89 5.47 13.07
CA ALA A 358 -2.44 6.28 11.98
C ALA A 358 -2.52 7.77 12.37
N ASP A 359 -1.71 8.60 11.72
CA ASP A 359 -1.75 10.07 11.87
C ASP A 359 -2.90 10.71 11.06
N THR A 360 -3.41 9.97 10.07
CA THR A 360 -4.46 10.42 9.16
C THR A 360 -5.45 9.30 8.95
N VAL A 361 -6.73 9.54 9.25
CA VAL A 361 -7.80 8.59 8.98
C VAL A 361 -8.79 9.21 8.01
N ILE A 362 -9.01 8.58 6.86
CA ILE A 362 -10.04 8.96 5.89
C ILE A 362 -11.19 7.97 6.01
N ALA A 363 -12.18 8.34 6.81
CA ALA A 363 -13.36 7.53 7.09
C ALA A 363 -14.50 7.85 6.13
N HIS A 364 -14.67 7.01 5.11
CA HIS A 364 -15.91 6.95 4.35
C HIS A 364 -17.03 6.34 5.22
N ARG A 365 -18.24 6.26 4.67
CA ARG A 365 -19.39 5.72 5.41
C ARG A 365 -19.15 4.28 5.89
N ILE A 366 -19.34 4.09 7.19
CA ILE A 366 -19.30 2.81 7.92
C ILE A 366 -20.57 2.73 8.76
N THR A 367 -21.12 1.53 8.91
CA THR A 367 -22.41 1.32 9.60
C THR A 367 -22.31 0.30 10.74
N ALA A 368 -21.29 -0.55 10.75
CA ALA A 368 -21.15 -1.58 11.76
C ALA A 368 -20.62 -0.97 13.06
N LYS A 369 -21.30 -1.25 14.18
CA LYS A 369 -20.96 -0.71 15.50
C LYS A 369 -19.51 -1.02 15.89
N ILE A 370 -19.06 -2.26 15.70
CA ILE A 370 -17.67 -2.67 16.01
C ILE A 370 -16.63 -1.80 15.27
N ASP A 371 -16.92 -1.44 14.02
CA ASP A 371 -16.01 -0.65 13.18
C ASP A 371 -16.05 0.83 13.56
N VAL A 372 -17.24 1.36 13.89
CA VAL A 372 -17.40 2.73 14.41
C VAL A 372 -16.72 2.88 15.78
N ASP A 373 -16.89 1.89 16.67
CA ASP A 373 -16.28 1.88 18.00
C ASP A 373 -14.74 1.75 17.90
N ALA A 374 -14.23 0.96 16.95
CA ALA A 374 -12.79 0.85 16.66
C ALA A 374 -12.21 2.21 16.23
N LEU A 375 -12.89 2.94 15.34
CA LEU A 375 -12.48 4.29 14.95
C LEU A 375 -12.64 5.31 16.08
N GLY A 376 -13.70 5.19 16.88
CA GLY A 376 -13.88 5.99 18.08
C GLY A 376 -12.72 5.80 19.06
N THR A 377 -12.12 4.60 19.11
CA THR A 377 -10.98 4.33 19.99
C THR A 377 -9.77 5.22 19.71
N LEU A 378 -9.54 5.57 18.43
CA LEU A 378 -8.48 6.48 17.98
C LEU A 378 -8.61 7.88 18.54
N MET A 379 -9.84 8.30 18.77
CA MET A 379 -10.15 9.69 19.05
C MET A 379 -10.08 9.93 20.55
N GLN A 380 -9.43 11.04 20.93
CA GLN A 380 -9.48 11.52 22.31
C GLN A 380 -10.93 11.69 22.78
N SER A 381 -11.16 11.60 24.10
CA SER A 381 -12.50 11.54 24.70
C SER A 381 -13.46 12.64 24.21
N TYR A 382 -12.98 13.85 23.95
CA TYR A 382 -13.80 14.98 23.49
C TYR A 382 -14.18 14.92 21.99
N MET A 383 -13.50 14.10 21.18
CA MET A 383 -13.80 13.96 19.75
C MET A 383 -14.66 12.72 19.44
N ARG A 384 -14.75 11.76 20.37
CA ARG A 384 -15.58 10.54 20.22
C ARG A 384 -17.07 10.83 20.06
N GLU A 385 -17.61 11.78 20.83
CA GLU A 385 -19.02 12.16 20.72
C GLU A 385 -19.34 12.80 19.35
N GLY A 386 -18.34 13.41 18.71
CA GLY A 386 -18.49 14.05 17.40
C GLY A 386 -18.46 13.08 16.21
N LEU A 387 -17.73 11.96 16.29
CA LEU A 387 -17.51 11.09 15.11
C LEU A 387 -18.80 10.50 14.55
N VAL A 388 -19.62 9.90 15.41
CA VAL A 388 -20.89 9.28 14.99
C VAL A 388 -21.80 10.33 14.38
N GLN A 389 -21.93 11.48 15.04
CA GLN A 389 -22.73 12.59 14.53
C GLN A 389 -22.22 13.12 13.19
N GLN A 390 -20.90 13.22 13.00
CA GLN A 390 -20.31 13.65 11.73
C GLN A 390 -20.57 12.61 10.64
N LEU A 391 -20.40 11.31 10.93
CA LEU A 391 -20.63 10.22 9.98
C LEU A 391 -22.09 10.17 9.53
N ASP A 392 -23.03 10.39 10.45
CA ASP A 392 -24.46 10.44 10.18
C ASP A 392 -24.84 11.68 9.34
N ASN A 393 -24.15 12.80 9.53
CA ASN A 393 -24.37 14.03 8.78
C ASN A 393 -23.67 14.07 7.40
N LEU A 394 -22.83 13.09 7.08
CA LEU A 394 -22.20 13.03 5.76
C LEU A 394 -23.26 12.87 4.66
N PRO A 395 -23.13 13.59 3.52
CA PRO A 395 -23.98 13.36 2.36
C PRO A 395 -23.90 11.91 1.85
N GLY A 396 -25.00 11.41 1.28
CA GLY A 396 -25.11 10.03 0.77
C GLY A 396 -24.30 9.73 -0.48
N ASP A 397 -23.62 10.72 -1.06
CA ASP A 397 -22.85 10.58 -2.28
C ASP A 397 -21.59 9.72 -2.07
N LYS A 398 -21.18 8.98 -3.11
CA LYS A 398 -19.90 8.24 -3.11
C LYS A 398 -18.72 9.19 -2.93
N GLY A 399 -17.72 8.79 -2.16
CA GLY A 399 -16.56 9.64 -1.87
C GLY A 399 -16.80 10.74 -0.83
N SER A 400 -17.96 10.76 -0.17
CA SER A 400 -18.14 11.50 1.09
C SER A 400 -17.39 10.80 2.22
N ALA A 401 -16.52 11.53 2.90
CA ALA A 401 -15.68 11.00 3.98
C ALA A 401 -15.45 12.05 5.07
N ILE A 402 -15.02 11.62 6.24
CA ILE A 402 -14.43 12.48 7.27
C ILE A 402 -12.94 12.19 7.30
N VAL A 403 -12.14 13.24 7.23
CA VAL A 403 -10.71 13.15 7.53
C VAL A 403 -10.51 13.49 8.99
N PHE A 404 -9.88 12.60 9.73
CA PHE A 404 -9.28 12.87 11.01
C PHE A 404 -7.79 13.10 10.81
N ASP A 405 -7.34 14.28 11.21
CA ASP A 405 -5.96 14.76 11.12
C ASP A 405 -5.41 14.85 12.54
N ASP A 406 -4.67 13.83 12.96
CA ASP A 406 -4.11 13.75 14.31
C ASP A 406 -3.08 14.87 14.54
N THR A 407 -2.30 15.20 13.49
CA THR A 407 -1.27 16.25 13.53
C THR A 407 -1.83 17.62 13.93
N ASN A 408 -3.06 17.92 13.52
CA ASN A 408 -3.73 19.18 13.85
C ASN A 408 -4.92 19.00 14.81
N GLU A 409 -5.13 17.79 15.33
CA GLU A 409 -6.25 17.39 16.20
C GLU A 409 -7.62 17.84 15.67
N ARG A 410 -7.88 17.67 14.37
CA ARG A 410 -9.08 18.18 13.70
C ARG A 410 -9.77 17.15 12.83
N MET A 411 -11.09 17.33 12.69
CA MET A 411 -11.92 16.59 11.75
C MET A 411 -12.44 17.48 10.64
N TYR A 412 -12.42 16.96 9.41
CA TYR A 412 -12.93 17.65 8.24
C TYR A 412 -13.89 16.73 7.47
N PRO A 413 -15.21 16.97 7.49
CA PRO A 413 -16.10 16.32 6.54
C PRO A 413 -15.73 16.82 5.14
N MET A 414 -15.57 15.91 4.19
CA MET A 414 -15.07 16.20 2.86
C MET A 414 -15.72 15.36 1.77
N LYS A 415 -15.64 15.88 0.55
CA LYS A 415 -15.86 15.16 -0.68
C LYS A 415 -14.53 14.93 -1.37
N VAL A 416 -14.16 13.67 -1.57
CA VAL A 416 -13.01 13.28 -2.39
C VAL A 416 -13.26 13.75 -3.82
N ARG A 417 -12.25 14.38 -4.43
CA ARG A 417 -12.31 14.89 -5.81
C ARG A 417 -12.51 13.75 -6.81
N PRO A 418 -13.05 14.02 -8.01
CA PRO A 418 -13.08 13.02 -9.06
C PRO A 418 -11.66 12.57 -9.46
N ARG A 419 -11.53 11.28 -9.80
CA ARG A 419 -10.30 10.65 -10.31
C ARG A 419 -9.98 11.16 -11.70
N LEU A 420 -8.71 11.48 -11.94
CA LEU A 420 -8.24 11.87 -13.26
C LEU A 420 -8.07 10.64 -14.16
N THR A 421 -7.67 9.52 -13.58
CA THR A 421 -7.52 8.23 -14.27
C THR A 421 -8.80 7.41 -14.20
N TRP A 422 -8.96 6.45 -15.12
CA TRP A 422 -10.06 5.49 -15.08
C TRP A 422 -10.12 4.75 -13.73
N HIS A 423 -11.35 4.48 -13.25
CA HIS A 423 -11.58 3.74 -12.01
C HIS A 423 -12.11 2.32 -12.29
N GLY A 424 -11.26 1.31 -12.07
CA GLY A 424 -11.60 -0.11 -12.24
C GLY A 424 -12.45 -0.73 -11.14
N GLY A 425 -12.69 -0.04 -10.02
CA GLY A 425 -13.42 -0.57 -8.85
C GLY A 425 -14.95 -0.46 -8.92
N GLY A 426 -15.51 -0.05 -10.06
CA GLY A 426 -16.95 0.07 -10.25
C GLY A 426 -17.66 -1.29 -10.20
N ALA A 427 -18.86 -1.34 -9.61
CA ALA A 427 -19.69 -2.53 -9.66
C ALA A 427 -20.16 -2.78 -11.10
N PRO A 428 -20.10 -4.02 -11.62
CA PRO A 428 -20.64 -4.33 -12.93
C PRO A 428 -22.15 -4.04 -12.96
N SER A 429 -22.61 -3.45 -14.05
CA SER A 429 -24.04 -3.18 -14.30
C SER A 429 -24.53 -4.08 -15.43
N ALA A 430 -25.70 -4.68 -15.23
CA ALA A 430 -26.40 -5.43 -16.29
C ALA A 430 -26.91 -4.49 -17.40
N ILE A 431 -27.13 -3.21 -17.08
CA ILE A 431 -27.51 -2.17 -18.03
C ILE A 431 -26.24 -1.46 -18.47
N LYS A 432 -25.86 -1.66 -19.73
CA LYS A 432 -24.84 -0.84 -20.39
C LYS A 432 -25.51 0.48 -20.77
N GLU A 433 -25.39 1.49 -19.92
CA GLU A 433 -25.74 2.84 -20.35
C GLU A 433 -24.88 3.20 -21.56
N ALA A 434 -25.53 3.53 -22.68
CA ALA A 434 -24.82 4.03 -23.84
C ALA A 434 -24.05 5.28 -23.41
N LYS A 435 -22.72 5.21 -23.45
CA LYS A 435 -21.87 6.38 -23.24
C LYS A 435 -22.36 7.43 -24.22
N LYS A 436 -22.92 8.54 -23.72
CA LYS A 436 -23.29 9.68 -24.56
C LYS A 436 -22.00 10.21 -25.19
N GLY A 437 -21.70 9.74 -26.40
CA GLY A 437 -20.69 10.35 -27.25
C GLY A 437 -21.15 11.75 -27.56
N PHE A 438 -20.28 12.73 -27.30
CA PHE A 438 -20.39 14.04 -27.93
C PHE A 438 -19.53 14.02 -29.19
#